data_AF-A0A8B3NJD0-F1
#
_entry.id   AF-A0A8B3NJD0-F1
#
_cell.length_a   1.000
_cell.length_b   1.000
_cell.length_c   1.000
_cell.angle_alpha   90.00
_cell.angle_beta   90.00
_cell.angle_gamma   90.00
#
_symmetry.space_group_name_H-M   'P 1'
#
loop_
_entity.id
_entity.type
_entity.pdbx_description
1 polymer ?
#
loop_
_entity_poly.entity_id
_entity_poly.type
_entity_poly.pdbx_seq_one_letter_code
_entity_poly.pdbx_strand_id
1 'polypeptide(L)'
;MISETTQRFWNENIVWDMLFPLDLLNQSYGCPPKYLEHYVDAGVTFTSISFAEDASDLDYAVKGIASQRKLIHSRPDLYIHALTMDDVLRAKAEGKLAVGM
;
A
#
# COMPACT_ATOMS: atom_id res chain seq x y z
N MET A 1 7.69 -24.09 -0.22
CA MET A 1 6.25 -24.38 -0.22
C MET A 1 5.71 -23.91 1.12
N ILE A 2 4.71 -23.02 1.16
CA ILE A 2 4.13 -22.57 2.43
C ILE A 2 3.28 -23.70 3.02
N SER A 3 3.13 -23.76 4.34
CA SER A 3 2.25 -24.75 4.97
C SER A 3 0.78 -24.39 4.71
N GLU A 4 -0.11 -25.39 4.68
CA GLU A 4 -1.56 -25.17 4.60
C GLU A 4 -2.06 -24.26 5.73
N THR A 5 -1.49 -24.43 6.94
CA THR A 5 -1.80 -23.58 8.10
C THR A 5 -1.47 -22.12 7.83
N THR A 6 -0.30 -21.85 7.25
CA THR A 6 0.12 -20.49 6.87
C THR A 6 -0.83 -19.95 5.81
N GLN A 7 -1.13 -20.72 4.76
CA GLN A 7 -2.02 -20.28 3.69
C GLN A 7 -3.42 -19.92 4.22
N ARG A 8 -3.98 -20.77 5.07
CA ARG A 8 -5.27 -20.52 5.72
C ARG A 8 -5.24 -19.24 6.56
N PHE A 9 -4.21 -19.07 7.38
CA PHE A 9 -4.03 -17.84 8.17
C PHE A 9 -4.04 -16.60 7.28
N TRP A 10 -3.23 -16.60 6.20
CA TRP A 10 -3.18 -15.47 5.28
C TRP A 10 -4.52 -15.23 4.61
N ASN A 11 -5.26 -16.26 4.21
CA ASN A 11 -6.56 -16.09 3.53
C ASN A 11 -7.66 -15.56 4.47
N GLU A 12 -7.66 -16.00 5.73
CA GLU A 12 -8.73 -15.67 6.69
C GLU A 12 -8.51 -14.36 7.45
N ASN A 13 -7.29 -13.81 7.43
CA ASN A 13 -6.95 -12.64 8.23
C ASN A 13 -6.61 -11.41 7.36
N ILE A 14 -6.87 -10.24 7.92
CA ILE A 14 -6.38 -8.97 7.39
C ILE A 14 -4.92 -8.82 7.83
N VAL A 15 -4.03 -8.67 6.86
CA VAL A 15 -2.64 -8.32 7.14
C VAL A 15 -2.48 -6.83 6.90
N TRP A 16 -2.11 -6.14 7.98
CA TRP A 16 -2.18 -4.69 8.09
C TRP A 16 -0.81 -4.12 8.45
N ASP A 17 -0.30 -3.24 7.59
CA ASP A 17 0.95 -2.50 7.84
C ASP A 17 0.67 -0.99 7.89
N MET A 18 0.89 -0.36 9.04
CA MET A 18 0.61 1.07 9.25
C MET A 18 1.73 2.01 8.80
N LEU A 19 2.89 1.49 8.39
CA LEU A 19 4.02 2.34 8.09
C LEU A 19 4.82 1.78 6.92
N PHE A 20 4.42 2.14 5.71
CA PHE A 20 5.28 1.93 4.56
C PHE A 20 6.31 3.08 4.47
N PRO A 21 7.61 2.82 4.73
CA PRO A 21 8.60 3.88 4.75
C PRO A 21 8.86 4.41 3.34
N LEU A 22 9.21 5.69 3.27
CA LEU A 22 9.82 6.29 2.09
C LEU A 22 11.22 5.70 1.93
N ASP A 23 11.35 4.65 1.12
CA ASP A 23 12.67 4.11 0.76
C ASP A 23 13.15 4.82 -0.51
N LEU A 24 14.14 5.72 -0.38
CA LEU A 24 15.43 5.68 -1.09
C LEU A 24 16.13 7.06 -1.16
N LEU A 25 17.46 7.02 -0.97
CA LEU A 25 18.47 8.10 -1.11
C LEU A 25 18.35 9.04 -2.34
N ASN A 26 17.56 8.68 -3.37
CA ASN A 26 17.46 9.39 -4.64
C ASN A 26 16.01 9.51 -5.18
N GLN A 27 14.99 9.10 -4.42
CA GLN A 27 13.60 9.23 -4.86
C GLN A 27 12.93 10.39 -4.15
N SER A 28 12.51 11.38 -4.94
CA SER A 28 12.00 12.61 -4.36
C SER A 28 10.58 12.48 -3.80
N TYR A 29 9.76 11.46 -4.06
CA TYR A 29 8.37 11.44 -3.57
C TYR A 29 7.73 10.04 -3.49
N GLY A 30 7.34 9.59 -2.30
CA GLY A 30 6.46 8.42 -2.07
C GLY A 30 7.11 7.03 -2.18
N CYS A 31 6.29 5.98 -2.18
CA CYS A 31 6.72 4.59 -2.31
C CYS A 31 7.00 4.20 -3.78
N PRO A 32 8.14 3.56 -4.09
CA PRO A 32 8.40 2.95 -5.39
C PRO A 32 7.33 1.89 -5.77
N PRO A 33 6.78 1.91 -7.00
CA PRO A 33 5.73 0.97 -7.42
C PRO A 33 6.05 -0.50 -7.18
N LYS A 34 7.31 -0.91 -7.43
CA LYS A 34 7.80 -2.28 -7.24
C LYS A 34 7.49 -2.84 -5.84
N TYR A 35 7.47 -1.99 -4.80
CA TYR A 35 7.25 -2.47 -3.44
C TYR A 35 5.78 -2.68 -3.12
N LEU A 36 4.87 -1.90 -3.70
CA LEU A 36 3.43 -2.16 -3.58
C LEU A 36 3.03 -3.45 -4.31
N GLU A 37 3.65 -3.74 -5.46
CA GLU A 37 3.47 -5.02 -6.15
C GLU A 37 3.92 -6.20 -5.28
N HIS A 38 5.06 -6.08 -4.58
CA HIS A 38 5.49 -7.10 -3.62
C HIS A 38 4.48 -7.33 -2.48
N TYR A 39 3.77 -6.29 -2.04
CA TYR A 39 2.74 -6.41 -1.00
C TYR A 39 1.52 -7.17 -1.52
N VAL A 40 1.13 -6.94 -2.78
CA VAL A 40 0.09 -7.72 -3.45
C VAL A 40 0.51 -9.19 -3.55
N ASP A 41 1.73 -9.45 -4.04
CA ASP A 41 2.27 -10.82 -4.18
C ASP A 41 2.38 -11.55 -2.82
N ALA A 42 2.67 -10.81 -1.74
CA ALA A 42 2.74 -11.33 -0.39
C ALA A 42 1.36 -11.55 0.27
N GLY A 43 0.27 -11.06 -0.33
CA GLY A 43 -1.07 -11.14 0.24
C GLY A 43 -1.34 -10.15 1.37
N VAL A 44 -0.58 -9.05 1.44
CA VAL A 44 -0.87 -7.94 2.37
C VAL A 44 -2.19 -7.31 1.99
N THR A 45 -3.04 -7.06 2.99
CA THR A 45 -4.40 -6.56 2.75
C THR A 45 -4.44 -5.03 2.76
N PHE A 46 -3.72 -4.40 3.68
CA PHE A 46 -3.68 -2.94 3.81
C PHE A 46 -2.27 -2.44 4.08
N THR A 47 -1.95 -1.30 3.48
CA THR A 47 -0.84 -0.46 3.91
C THR A 47 -1.17 1.03 3.88
N SER A 48 -0.48 1.84 4.68
CA SER A 48 -0.50 3.30 4.56
C SER A 48 0.87 3.86 4.18
N ILE A 49 0.87 4.82 3.26
CA ILE A 49 2.10 5.45 2.76
C ILE A 49 2.41 6.70 3.58
N SER A 50 3.64 6.84 4.06
CA SER A 50 4.12 8.12 4.60
C SER A 50 4.51 9.08 3.46
N PHE A 51 4.09 10.34 3.52
CA PHE A 51 4.35 11.34 2.46
C PHE A 51 5.33 12.43 2.86
N ALA A 52 5.76 12.43 4.11
CA ALA A 52 6.66 13.42 4.66
C ALA A 52 7.61 12.76 5.66
N GLU A 53 8.84 13.25 5.66
CA GLU A 53 9.86 13.00 6.67
C GLU A 53 10.21 14.32 7.37
N ASP A 54 11.12 14.26 8.33
CA ASP A 54 11.50 15.40 9.17
C ASP A 54 11.96 16.64 8.36
N ALA A 55 12.54 16.42 7.17
CA ALA A 55 13.04 17.48 6.29
C ALA A 55 12.05 17.91 5.19
N SER A 56 10.86 17.31 5.13
CA SER A 56 9.87 17.62 4.10
C SER A 56 9.13 18.94 4.38
N ASP A 57 8.81 19.67 3.31
CA ASP A 57 7.89 20.81 3.35
C ASP A 57 6.50 20.45 2.78
N LEU A 58 5.59 21.43 2.75
CA LEU A 58 4.24 21.24 2.24
C LEU A 58 4.21 20.89 0.74
N ASP A 59 5.05 21.53 -0.07
CA ASP A 59 5.11 21.27 -1.52
C ASP A 59 5.56 19.82 -1.78
N TYR A 60 6.51 19.34 -0.98
CA TYR A 60 6.97 17.97 -1.02
C TYR A 60 5.84 16.98 -0.71
N ALA A 61 5.13 17.17 0.40
CA ALA A 61 4.05 16.28 0.82
C ALA A 61 2.92 16.23 -0.23
N VAL A 62 2.52 17.39 -0.77
CA VAL A 62 1.46 17.48 -1.80
C VAL A 62 1.86 16.72 -3.07
N LYS A 63 3.12 16.84 -3.52
CA LYS A 63 3.63 16.09 -4.68
C LYS A 63 3.67 14.58 -4.40
N GLY A 64 4.05 14.17 -3.19
CA GLY A 64 3.98 12.79 -2.72
C GLY A 64 2.58 12.21 -2.84
N ILE A 65 1.59 12.88 -2.26
CA ILE A 65 0.18 12.46 -2.31
C ILE A 65 -0.31 12.38 -3.76
N ALA A 66 -0.02 13.39 -4.59
CA ALA A 66 -0.45 13.39 -5.99
C ALA A 66 0.16 12.23 -6.80
N SER A 67 1.45 11.96 -6.61
CA SER A 67 2.17 10.85 -7.25
C SER A 67 1.57 9.50 -6.86
N GLN A 68 1.32 9.28 -5.56
CA GLN A 68 0.81 8.01 -5.06
C GLN A 68 -0.66 7.79 -5.44
N ARG A 69 -1.49 8.84 -5.41
CA ARG A 69 -2.84 8.79 -6.01
C ARG A 69 -2.79 8.36 -7.46
N LYS A 70 -1.90 8.94 -8.27
CA LYS A 70 -1.77 8.59 -9.68
C LYS A 70 -1.38 7.12 -9.86
N LEU A 71 -0.47 6.60 -9.04
CA LEU A 71 -0.06 5.20 -9.05
C LEU A 71 -1.22 4.27 -8.69
N ILE A 72 -1.93 4.53 -7.58
CA ILE A 72 -3.04 3.70 -7.13
C ILE A 72 -4.13 3.61 -8.21
N HIS A 73 -4.49 4.74 -8.82
CA HIS A 73 -5.54 4.76 -9.85
C HIS A 73 -5.08 4.22 -11.22
N SER A 74 -3.77 4.07 -11.47
CA SER A 74 -3.28 3.53 -12.74
C SER A 74 -3.31 2.00 -12.80
N ARG A 75 -3.47 1.32 -11.66
CA ARG A 75 -3.51 -0.14 -11.53
C ARG A 75 -4.70 -0.61 -10.68
N PRO A 76 -5.95 -0.36 -11.11
CA PRO A 76 -7.14 -0.77 -10.37
C PRO A 76 -7.33 -2.30 -10.29
N ASP A 77 -6.57 -3.04 -11.08
CA ASP A 77 -6.40 -4.49 -11.01
C ASP A 77 -5.67 -4.93 -9.74
N LEU A 78 -4.78 -4.08 -9.20
CA LEU A 78 -3.94 -4.40 -8.03
C LEU A 78 -4.30 -3.62 -6.78
N TYR A 79 -4.78 -2.38 -6.92
CA TYR A 79 -4.90 -1.44 -5.81
C TYR A 79 -6.31 -0.91 -5.60
N ILE A 80 -6.63 -0.63 -4.34
CA ILE A 80 -7.80 0.15 -3.93
C ILE A 80 -7.32 1.32 -3.07
N HIS A 81 -7.70 2.54 -3.44
CA HIS A 81 -7.50 3.69 -2.56
C HIS A 81 -8.52 3.60 -1.41
N ALA A 82 -8.02 3.30 -0.21
CA ALA A 82 -8.87 3.02 0.94
C ALA A 82 -9.13 4.27 1.77
N LEU A 83 -10.41 4.59 1.98
CA LEU A 83 -10.87 5.68 2.83
C LEU A 83 -11.64 5.16 4.06
N THR A 84 -12.07 3.90 4.00
CA THR A 84 -12.91 3.26 5.00
C THR A 84 -12.48 1.82 5.23
N MET A 85 -13.00 1.20 6.29
CA MET A 85 -12.79 -0.24 6.50
C MET A 85 -13.43 -1.11 5.41
N ASP A 86 -14.53 -0.66 4.81
CA ASP A 86 -15.19 -1.41 3.74
C ASP A 86 -14.27 -1.55 2.52
N ASP A 87 -13.43 -0.55 2.24
CA ASP A 87 -12.42 -0.62 1.18
C ASP A 87 -11.37 -1.69 1.44
N VAL A 88 -10.94 -1.84 2.69
CA VAL A 88 -9.95 -2.85 3.11
C VAL A 88 -10.54 -4.25 3.02
N LEU A 89 -11.79 -4.43 3.49
CA LEU A 89 -12.51 -5.70 3.38
C LEU A 89 -12.74 -6.08 1.92
N ARG A 90 -13.06 -5.11 1.07
CA ARG A 90 -13.17 -5.32 -0.38
C ARG A 90 -11.83 -5.71 -0.99
N ALA A 91 -10.74 -5.03 -0.65
CA ALA A 91 -9.41 -5.39 -1.14
C ALA A 91 -9.04 -6.83 -0.76
N LYS A 92 -9.36 -7.24 0.47
CA LYS A 92 -9.18 -8.63 0.92
C LYS A 92 -9.93 -9.63 0.04
N ALA A 93 -11.21 -9.38 -0.20
CA ALA A 93 -12.06 -10.25 -0.99
C ALA A 93 -11.63 -10.33 -2.47
N GLU A 94 -11.09 -9.23 -3.00
CA GLU A 94 -10.64 -9.13 -4.39
C GLU A 94 -9.17 -9.55 -4.60
N GLY A 95 -8.43 -9.88 -3.53
CA GLY A 95 -7.00 -10.20 -3.63
C GLY A 95 -6.13 -9.00 -4.03
N LYS A 96 -6.55 -7.79 -3.64
CA LYS A 96 -5.90 -6.51 -3.93
C LYS A 96 -5.27 -5.93 -2.67
N LEU A 97 -4.41 -4.94 -2.86
CA LEU A 97 -3.88 -4.13 -1.76
C LEU A 97 -4.74 -2.87 -1.58
N ALA A 98 -5.28 -2.69 -0.38
CA ALA A 98 -5.83 -1.42 0.06
C ALA A 98 -4.69 -0.49 0.47
N VAL A 99 -4.68 0.73 -0.08
CA VAL A 99 -3.66 1.74 0.19
C VAL A 99 -4.32 2.96 0.82
N GLY A 100 -3.99 3.21 2.08
CA GLY A 100 -4.38 4.42 2.82
C GLY A 100 -3.38 5.55 2.63
N MET A 101 -3.88 6.78 2.75
CA MET A 101 -3.11 8.01 2.66
C MET A 101 -3.58 9.03 3.68
#